data_AF-A0A849U2Z3-F1
#
_entry.id   AF-A0A849U2Z3-F1
#
_cell.length_a   1.000
_cell.length_b   1.000
_cell.length_c   1.000
_cell.angle_alpha   90.00
_cell.angle_beta   90.00
_cell.angle_gamma   90.00
#
_symmetry.space_group_name_H-M   'P 1'
#
loop_
_entity.id
_entity.type
_entity.pdbx_description
1 polymer ?
#
loop_
_entity_poly.entity_id
_entity_poly.type
_entity_poly.pdbx_seq_one_letter_code
_entity_poly.pdbx_strand_id
1 'polypeptide(L)' 'RLLKEKKVPKISEMFQDAKQVGQFRLIACSAGLEYMGVDASAVEKNVDEVMGLPAILSLTAEAETKLFI' A
#
# COMPACT_ATOMS: atom_id res chain seq x y z
N ARG A 1 -14.47 11.43 -15.39
CA ARG A 1 -15.55 10.92 -16.27
C ARG A 1 -15.15 9.62 -16.98
N LEU A 2 -14.00 9.59 -17.67
CA LEU A 2 -13.48 8.42 -18.40
C LEU A 2 -13.38 7.12 -17.57
N LEU A 3 -12.81 7.16 -16.36
CA LEU A 3 -12.65 5.96 -15.52
C LEU A 3 -13.98 5.28 -15.20
N LYS A 4 -15.02 6.08 -14.92
CA LYS A 4 -16.37 5.57 -14.63
C LYS A 4 -17.02 4.97 -15.88
N GLU A 5 -16.86 5.62 -17.05
CA GLU A 5 -17.36 5.11 -18.33
C GLU A 5 -16.67 3.80 -18.74
N LYS A 6 -15.37 3.68 -18.47
CA LYS A 6 -14.56 2.48 -18.71
C LYS A 6 -14.67 1.43 -17.60
N LYS A 7 -15.45 1.69 -16.55
CA LYS A 7 -15.63 0.81 -15.38
C LYS A 7 -14.30 0.39 -14.76
N VAL A 8 -13.34 1.32 -14.70
CA VAL A 8 -12.05 1.07 -14.04
C VAL A 8 -12.32 0.92 -12.53
N PRO A 9 -11.86 -0.16 -11.90
CA PRO A 9 -12.05 -0.37 -10.48
C PRO A 9 -11.34 0.73 -9.68
N LYS A 10 -11.84 0.99 -8.47
CA LYS A 10 -11.13 1.84 -7.52
C LYS A 10 -9.86 1.13 -7.08
N ILE A 11 -8.84 1.89 -6.68
CA ILE A 11 -7.60 1.30 -6.16
C ILE A 11 -7.84 0.40 -4.94
N SER A 12 -8.83 0.74 -4.10
CA SER A 12 -9.24 -0.10 -2.97
C SER A 12 -9.81 -1.46 -3.42
N GLU A 13 -10.54 -1.50 -4.52
CA GLU A 13 -11.07 -2.74 -5.10
C GLU A 13 -9.91 -3.55 -5.70
N MET A 14 -8.99 -2.88 -6.40
CA MET A 14 -7.78 -3.53 -6.92
C MET A 14 -6.91 -4.17 -5.83
N PHE A 15 -6.76 -3.53 -4.68
CA PHE A 15 -6.04 -4.11 -3.53
C PHE A 15 -6.75 -5.35 -2.97
N GLN A 16 -8.09 -5.31 -2.90
CA GLN A 16 -8.88 -6.47 -2.46
C GLN A 16 -8.75 -7.64 -3.43
N ASP A 17 -8.86 -7.38 -4.74
CA ASP A 17 -8.67 -8.38 -5.77
C ASP A 17 -7.25 -8.97 -5.72
N ALA A 18 -6.22 -8.11 -5.55
CA ALA A 18 -4.83 -8.54 -5.41
C ALA A 18 -4.62 -9.52 -4.24
N LYS A 19 -5.30 -9.31 -3.10
CA LYS A 19 -5.27 -10.22 -1.95
C LYS A 19 -5.96 -11.56 -2.22
N GLN A 20 -6.90 -11.63 -3.16
CA GLN A 20 -7.60 -12.88 -3.52
C GLN A 20 -6.80 -13.73 -4.49
N VAL A 21 -6.01 -13.10 -5.38
CA VAL A 21 -5.25 -13.80 -6.43
C VAL A 21 -3.86 -14.23 -6.00
N GLY A 22 -3.31 -13.64 -4.93
CA GLY A 22 -1.95 -13.96 -4.48
C GLY A 22 -1.57 -13.33 -3.14
N GLN A 23 -0.27 -13.35 -2.84
CA GLN A 23 0.27 -12.75 -1.62
C GLN A 23 0.53 -11.26 -1.84
N PHE A 24 -0.39 -10.44 -1.34
CA PHE A 24 -0.30 -8.98 -1.39
C PHE A 24 -0.33 -8.39 0.03
N ARG A 25 0.62 -7.50 0.32
CA ARG A 25 0.64 -6.70 1.55
C ARG A 25 0.72 -5.22 1.22
N LEU A 26 -0.17 -4.44 1.83
CA LEU A 26 -0.18 -3.00 1.80
C LEU A 26 0.47 -2.47 3.07
N ILE A 27 1.57 -1.73 2.92
CA ILE A 27 2.38 -1.23 4.04
C ILE A 27 2.37 0.30 4.01
N ALA A 28 2.13 0.93 5.15
CA ALA A 28 2.29 2.37 5.31
C ALA A 28 3.67 2.71 5.89
N CYS A 29 4.32 3.73 5.34
CA CYS A 29 5.57 4.26 5.87
C CYS A 29 5.30 5.13 7.11
N SER A 30 5.87 4.77 8.26
CA SER A 30 5.66 5.48 9.53
C SER A 30 6.03 6.97 9.45
N ALA A 31 7.21 7.29 8.90
CA ALA A 31 7.64 8.68 8.71
C ALA A 31 6.70 9.44 7.75
N GLY A 32 6.16 8.75 6.74
CA GLY A 32 5.17 9.33 5.84
C GLY A 32 3.90 9.76 6.56
N LEU A 33 3.39 8.93 7.48
CA LEU A 33 2.21 9.26 8.27
C LEU A 33 2.44 10.50 9.15
N GLU A 34 3.60 10.56 9.80
CA GLU A 34 3.99 11.70 10.65
C GLU A 34 4.10 13.00 9.83
N TYR A 35 4.82 12.98 8.70
CA TYR A 35 5.01 14.16 7.87
C TYR A 35 3.73 14.64 7.18
N MET A 36 2.81 13.73 6.86
CA MET A 36 1.54 14.08 6.24
C MET A 36 0.48 14.53 7.25
N GLY A 37 0.75 14.41 8.57
CA GLY A 37 -0.18 14.82 9.63
C GLY A 37 -1.51 14.07 9.60
N VAL A 38 -1.49 12.80 9.14
CA VAL A 38 -2.69 11.97 9.03
C VAL A 38 -2.97 11.23 10.35
N ASP A 39 -4.24 10.88 10.58
CA ASP A 39 -4.60 10.02 11.71
C ASP A 39 -4.05 8.61 11.48
N ALA A 40 -2.97 8.28 12.18
CA ALA A 40 -2.31 6.99 12.11
C ALA A 40 -3.28 5.84 12.40
N SER A 41 -4.21 6.02 13.35
CA SER A 41 -5.17 4.97 13.73
C SER A 41 -6.20 4.69 12.63
N ALA A 42 -6.52 5.69 11.81
CA ALA A 42 -7.39 5.52 10.66
C ALA A 42 -6.66 4.77 9.53
N VAL A 43 -5.37 5.03 9.34
CA VAL A 43 -4.56 4.35 8.32
C VAL A 43 -4.25 2.91 8.72
N GLU A 44 -3.88 2.66 9.97
CA GLU A 44 -3.57 1.33 10.53
C GLU A 44 -4.70 0.32 10.30
N LYS A 45 -5.97 0.76 10.34
CA LYS A 45 -7.15 -0.10 10.08
C LYS A 45 -7.29 -0.54 8.62
N ASN A 46 -6.59 0.11 7.70
CA ASN A 46 -6.73 -0.10 6.25
C ASN A 46 -5.47 -0.66 5.59
N VAL A 47 -4.39 -0.86 6.34
CA VAL A 47 -3.12 -1.43 5.87
C VAL A 47 -2.81 -2.71 6.63
N ASP A 48 -1.93 -3.54 6.09
CA ASP A 48 -1.49 -4.76 6.76
C ASP A 48 -0.45 -4.46 7.83
N GLU A 49 0.38 -3.42 7.64
CA GLU A 49 1.43 -3.04 8.59
C GLU A 49 1.82 -1.55 8.44
N VAL A 50 2.28 -0.94 9.54
CA VAL A 50 2.99 0.35 9.53
C VAL A 50 4.46 0.09 9.84
N MET A 51 5.36 0.49 8.94
CA MET A 51 6.79 0.18 9.05
C MET A 51 7.67 1.39 8.77
N GLY A 52 8.85 1.41 9.40
CA GLY A 52 9.91 2.34 9.03
C GLY A 52 10.65 1.91 7.75
N LEU A 53 11.28 2.87 7.09
CA LEU A 53 12.05 2.63 5.86
C LEU A 53 13.09 1.49 5.99
N PRO A 54 13.87 1.36 7.08
CA PRO A 54 14.84 0.26 7.20
C PRO A 54 14.19 -1.12 7.11
N ALA A 55 13.01 -1.30 7.70
CA ALA A 55 12.31 -2.57 7.66
C ALA A 55 11.71 -2.87 6.27
N ILE A 56 11.23 -1.83 5.57
CA ILE A 56 10.78 -1.94 4.17
C ILE A 56 11.93 -2.35 3.25
N LEU A 57 13.13 -1.77 3.44
CA LEU A 57 14.32 -2.11 2.66
C LEU A 57 14.77 -3.55 2.92
N SER A 58 14.78 -4.01 4.17
CA SER A 58 15.07 -5.40 4.51
C SER A 58 14.04 -6.36 3.91
N LEU A 59 12.76 -6.00 3.98
CA LEU A 59 11.67 -6.81 3.43
C LEU A 59 11.77 -6.99 1.91
N THR A 60 12.25 -5.95 1.23
CA THR A 60 12.38 -5.92 -0.23
C THR A 60 13.80 -6.25 -0.70
N ALA A 61 14.72 -6.64 0.19
CA ALA A 61 16.12 -6.90 -0.15
C ALA A 61 16.27 -7.94 -1.28
N GLU A 62 15.50 -9.02 -1.21
CA GLU A 62 15.53 -10.15 -2.15
C GLU A 62 14.41 -10.11 -3.20
N ALA A 63 13.66 -8.99 -3.29
CA ALA A 63 12.63 -8.87 -4.31
C ALA A 63 13.28 -8.84 -5.70
N GLU A 64 12.83 -9.73 -6.59
CA GLU A 64 13.30 -9.82 -7.98
C GLU A 64 13.18 -8.48 -8.72
N THR A 65 12.09 -7.76 -8.49
CA THR A 65 11.82 -6.45 -9.08
C THR A 65 11.43 -5.46 -7.99
N LYS A 66 12.00 -4.25 -8.06
CA LYS A 66 11.73 -3.12 -7.15
C LYS A 66 11.48 -1.88 -8.00
N LEU A 67 10.39 -1.17 -7.72
CA LEU A 67 10.02 0.05 -8.42
C LEU A 67 9.83 1.18 -7.40
N PHE A 68 10.21 2.40 -7.79
CA PHE A 68 9.84 3.62 -7.08
C PHE A 68 8.92 4.41 -8.02
N ILE A 69 7.64 4.50 -7.66
CA ILE A 69 6.55 5.08 -8.47
C ILE A 69 6.10 6.39 -7.83
#